data_AF-A0A954E574-F1
#
_entry.id   AF-A0A954E574-F1
#
_cell.length_a   1.000
_cell.length_b   1.000
_cell.length_c   1.000
_cell.angle_alpha   90.00
_cell.angle_beta   90.00
_cell.angle_gamma   90.00
#
_symmetry.space_group_name_H-M   'P 1'
#
loop_
_entity.id
_entity.type
_entity.pdbx_description
1 polymer ?
#
loop_
_entity_poly.entity_id
_entity_poly.type
_entity_poly.pdbx_seq_one_letter_code
_entity_poly.pdbx_strand_id
1 'polypeptide(L)'
;MSKTPPSPPPVPAPSGGPETPPLLEALRMLSHITTAISLILICGGLGYGLDYLLQWTLFSLIGVAGGSYLAIRHLIQVTSN
;
A
#
# COMPACT_ATOMS: atom_id res chain seq x y z
N MET A 1 -19.39 -49.91 -24.72
CA MET A 1 -19.32 -49.09 -23.49
C MET A 1 -17.89 -48.57 -23.36
N SER A 2 -17.70 -47.28 -23.61
CA SER A 2 -16.40 -46.61 -23.81
C SER A 2 -15.69 -46.35 -22.47
N LYS A 3 -14.41 -46.71 -22.39
CA LYS A 3 -13.52 -46.42 -21.26
C LYS A 3 -12.98 -45.00 -21.40
N THR A 4 -13.33 -44.11 -20.48
CA THR A 4 -12.77 -42.77 -20.35
C THR A 4 -11.29 -42.87 -19.93
N PRO A 5 -10.35 -42.20 -20.61
CA PRO A 5 -8.94 -42.19 -20.19
C PRO A 5 -8.74 -41.29 -18.95
N PRO A 6 -7.75 -41.58 -18.09
CA PRO A 6 -7.50 -40.81 -16.87
C PRO A 6 -6.97 -39.40 -17.19
N SER A 7 -7.49 -38.40 -16.47
CA SER A 7 -7.01 -37.02 -16.52
C SER A 7 -5.51 -36.93 -16.20
N PRO A 8 -4.73 -36.11 -16.93
CA PRO A 8 -3.32 -35.89 -16.62
C PRO A 8 -3.14 -35.21 -15.25
N PRO A 9 -2.01 -35.44 -14.57
CA PRO A 9 -1.74 -34.84 -13.26
C PRO A 9 -1.70 -33.31 -13.38
N PRO A 10 -2.09 -32.57 -12.33
CA PRO A 10 -1.98 -31.12 -12.30
C PRO A 10 -0.52 -30.72 -12.51
N VAL A 11 -0.28 -29.95 -13.57
CA VAL A 11 0.99 -29.27 -13.80
C VAL A 11 1.30 -28.45 -12.55
N PRO A 12 2.43 -28.65 -11.85
CA PRO A 12 2.82 -27.76 -10.79
C PRO A 12 2.94 -26.36 -11.41
N ALA A 13 2.18 -25.41 -10.90
CA ALA A 13 2.38 -24.01 -11.24
C ALA A 13 3.88 -23.70 -11.12
N PRO A 14 4.49 -23.00 -12.09
CA PRO A 14 5.90 -22.66 -12.03
C PRO A 14 6.14 -21.86 -10.75
N SER A 15 6.58 -22.57 -9.72
CA SER A 15 7.08 -22.03 -8.46
C SER A 15 8.47 -21.51 -8.79
N GLY A 16 8.50 -20.32 -9.38
CA GLY A 16 9.69 -19.75 -10.00
C GLY A 16 9.37 -18.43 -10.66
N GLY A 17 8.67 -17.54 -9.95
CA GLY A 17 8.73 -16.12 -10.29
C GLY A 17 10.18 -15.66 -10.07
N PRO A 18 10.79 -14.93 -11.01
CA PRO A 18 12.19 -14.52 -10.88
C PRO A 18 12.35 -13.75 -9.58
N GLU A 19 13.34 -14.15 -8.77
CA GLU A 19 13.78 -13.45 -7.58
C GLU A 19 13.85 -11.96 -7.92
N THR A 20 12.96 -11.16 -7.34
CA THR A 20 12.88 -9.76 -7.74
C THR A 20 14.21 -9.13 -7.36
N PRO A 21 14.91 -8.45 -8.28
CA PRO A 21 16.25 -7.97 -7.99
C PRO A 21 16.18 -7.06 -6.76
N PRO A 22 17.15 -7.10 -5.83
CA PRO A 22 17.08 -6.41 -4.56
C PRO A 22 16.85 -4.89 -4.72
N LEU A 23 17.28 -4.32 -5.84
CA LEU A 23 16.98 -2.95 -6.23
C LEU A 23 15.50 -2.69 -6.50
N LEU A 24 14.81 -3.63 -7.15
CA LEU A 24 13.40 -3.51 -7.51
C LEU A 24 12.50 -3.69 -6.29
N GLU A 25 12.91 -4.53 -5.33
CA GLU A 25 12.26 -4.63 -4.02
C GLU A 25 12.49 -3.38 -3.15
N ALA A 26 13.71 -2.83 -3.15
CA ALA A 26 13.99 -1.55 -2.50
C ALA A 26 13.20 -0.38 -3.11
N LEU A 27 13.08 -0.32 -4.44
CA LEU A 27 12.26 0.68 -5.13
C LEU A 27 10.77 0.51 -4.84
N ARG A 28 10.29 -0.73 -4.71
CA ARG A 28 8.91 -1.02 -4.29
C ARG A 28 8.67 -0.53 -2.86
N MET A 29 9.56 -0.84 -1.91
CA MET A 29 9.47 -0.34 -0.54
C MET A 29 9.53 1.19 -0.49
N LEU A 30 10.43 1.81 -1.26
CA LEU A 30 10.52 3.27 -1.36
C LEU A 30 9.22 3.87 -1.92
N SER A 31 8.62 3.25 -2.93
CA SER A 31 7.34 3.67 -3.48
C SER A 31 6.24 3.64 -2.41
N HIS A 32 6.14 2.55 -1.64
CA HIS A 32 5.15 2.43 -0.57
C HIS A 32 5.33 3.47 0.54
N ILE A 33 6.58 3.71 0.97
CA ILE A 33 6.90 4.73 1.96
C ILE A 33 6.56 6.13 1.40
N THR A 34 6.88 6.40 0.14
CA THR A 34 6.59 7.69 -0.50
C THR A 34 5.09 7.93 -0.65
N THR A 35 4.31 6.90 -0.97
CA THR A 35 2.84 6.96 -1.00
C THR A 35 2.27 7.23 0.41
N ALA A 36 2.81 6.55 1.43
CA ALA A 36 2.42 6.78 2.82
C ALA A 36 2.70 8.23 3.27
N ILE A 37 3.88 8.78 2.95
CA ILE A 37 4.23 10.18 3.22
C ILE A 37 3.31 11.13 2.46
N SER A 38 3.02 10.84 1.20
CA SER A 38 2.11 11.65 0.37
C SER A 38 0.71 11.73 0.99
N LEU A 39 0.18 10.62 1.52
CA LEU A 39 -1.12 10.60 2.20
C LEU A 39 -1.13 11.48 3.45
N ILE A 40 -0.05 11.46 4.25
CA ILE A 40 0.10 12.32 5.43
C ILE A 40 0.13 13.79 5.02
N LEU A 41 0.91 14.13 3.99
CA LEU A 41 1.07 15.50 3.52
C LEU A 41 -0.21 16.05 2.88
N ILE A 42 -0.95 15.26 2.10
CA ILE A 42 -2.22 15.68 1.51
C ILE A 42 -3.26 15.93 2.60
N CYS A 43 -3.40 15.00 3.55
CA CYS A 43 -4.40 15.10 4.62
C CYS A 43 -4.06 16.23 5.61
N GLY A 44 -2.79 16.35 6.01
CA GLY A 44 -2.29 17.45 6.83
C GLY A 44 -2.36 18.80 6.12
N GLY A 45 -2.05 18.85 4.82
CA GLY A 45 -2.12 20.06 4.00
C GLY A 45 -3.55 20.56 3.81
N LEU A 46 -4.52 19.66 3.60
CA LEU A 46 -5.95 20.00 3.61
C LEU A 46 -6.39 20.54 4.96
N GLY A 47 -5.97 19.90 6.05
CA GLY A 47 -6.24 20.38 7.41
C GLY A 47 -5.63 21.76 7.67
N TYR A 48 -4.40 22.01 7.21
CA TYR A 48 -3.73 23.31 7.32
C TYR A 48 -4.42 24.40 6.50
N GLY A 49 -4.88 24.09 5.28
CA GLY A 49 -5.65 25.02 4.47
C GLY A 49 -6.98 25.40 5.14
N LEU A 50 -7.64 24.44 5.79
CA LEU A 50 -8.85 24.69 6.55
C LEU A 50 -8.59 25.52 7.81
N ASP A 51 -7.49 25.22 8.51
CA ASP A 51 -7.03 25.96 9.69
C ASP A 51 -6.71 27.43 9.35
N TYR A 52 -6.10 27.69 8.18
CA TYR A 52 -5.87 29.05 7.69
C TYR A 52 -7.20 29.80 7.43
N LEU A 53 -8.21 29.09 6.94
CA LEU A 53 -9.53 29.67 6.64
C LEU A 53 -10.37 29.91 7.90
N LEU A 54 -10.33 28.99 8.86
CA LEU A 54 -11.10 29.05 10.11
C LEU A 54 -10.34 29.71 11.28
N GLN A 55 -9.08 30.09 11.09
CA GLN A 55 -8.16 30.60 12.13
C GLN A 55 -8.02 29.67 13.35
N TRP A 56 -8.29 28.38 13.17
CA TRP A 56 -8.15 27.36 14.20
C TRP A 56 -6.95 26.49 13.87
N THR A 57 -6.45 25.70 14.82
CA THR A 57 -5.31 24.76 14.61
C THR A 57 -5.72 23.30 14.68
N LEU A 58 -7.03 23.05 14.76
CA LEU A 58 -7.58 21.75 15.15
C LEU A 58 -7.70 20.82 13.93
N PHE A 59 -7.91 21.37 12.74
CA PHE A 59 -8.09 20.59 11.52
C PHE A 59 -6.76 20.09 10.93
N SER A 60 -5.66 20.82 11.08
CA SER A 60 -4.33 20.31 10.70
C SER A 60 -3.90 19.17 11.62
N LEU A 61 -4.18 19.25 12.92
CA LEU A 61 -3.90 18.15 13.86
C LEU A 61 -4.71 16.89 13.50
N ILE A 62 -6.00 17.04 13.21
CA ILE A 62 -6.84 15.92 12.78
C ILE A 62 -6.40 15.39 11.41
N GLY A 63 -6.06 16.26 10.46
CA GLY A 63 -5.59 15.88 9.13
C GLY A 63 -4.27 15.12 9.17
N VAL A 64 -3.31 15.57 9.97
CA VAL A 64 -2.03 14.86 10.16
C VAL A 64 -2.25 13.54 10.89
N ALA A 65 -3.06 13.50 11.95
CA ALA A 65 -3.35 12.26 12.68
C ALA A 65 -4.08 11.24 11.81
N GLY A 66 -5.10 11.69 11.06
CA GLY A 66 -5.86 10.87 10.12
C GLY A 66 -5.01 10.35 8.96
N GLY A 67 -4.18 11.23 8.38
CA GLY A 67 -3.22 10.86 7.33
C GLY A 67 -2.18 9.86 7.83
N SER A 68 -1.70 10.01 9.07
CA SER A 68 -0.75 9.07 9.70
C SER A 68 -1.37 7.70 9.93
N TYR A 69 -2.61 7.65 10.39
CA TYR A 69 -3.35 6.39 10.56
C TYR A 69 -3.56 5.66 9.22
N LEU A 70 -3.97 6.38 8.17
CA LEU A 70 -4.14 5.83 6.82
C LEU A 70 -2.81 5.33 6.24
N ALA A 71 -1.74 6.10 6.41
CA ALA A 71 -0.40 5.74 5.99
C ALA A 71 0.07 4.44 6.65
N ILE A 72 -0.07 4.33 7.98
CA ILE A 72 0.28 3.12 8.73
C ILE A 72 -0.56 1.93 8.27
N ARG A 73 -1.88 2.10 8.14
CA ARG A 73 -2.77 1.03 7.66
C ARG A 73 -2.37 0.56 6.26
N HIS A 74 -2.04 1.50 5.35
CA HIS A 74 -1.61 1.17 4.00
C HIS A 74 -0.29 0.40 4.01
N LEU A 75 0.67 0.82 4.83
CA LEU A 75 1.96 0.15 5.00
C LEU A 75 1.77 -1.27 5.53
N ILE A 76 0.93 -1.46 6.56
CA ILE A 76 0.61 -2.79 7.12
C ILE A 76 -0.05 -3.68 6.06
N GLN A 77 -1.02 -3.17 5.30
CA GLN A 77 -1.70 -3.96 4.26
C GLN A 77 -0.74 -4.42 3.15
N VAL A 78 0.22 -3.57 2.78
CA VAL A 78 1.21 -3.88 1.76
C VAL A 78 2.27 -4.85 2.29
N THR A 79 2.70 -4.70 3.54
CA THR A 79 3.71 -5.59 4.15
C THR A 79 3.13 -6.94 4.59
N SER A 80 1.83 -7.02 4.86
CA SER A 80 1.15 -8.25 5.32
C SER A 80 0.72 -9.20 4.19
N ASN A 81 0.95 -8.85 2.91
CA ASN A 81 0.49 -9.61 1.75
C ASN A 81 1.65 -10.03 0.85
#